data_AF-A0AAX6MTB9-F1
#
_entry.id   AF-A0AAX6MTB9-F1
#
_cell.length_a   1.000
_cell.length_b   1.000
_cell.length_c   1.000
_cell.angle_alpha   90.00
_cell.angle_beta   90.00
_cell.angle_gamma   90.00
#
_symmetry.space_group_name_H-M   'P 1'
#
loop_
_entity.id
_entity.type
_entity.pdbx_description
1 polymer ?
#
loop_
_entity_poly.entity_id
_entity_poly.type
_entity_poly.pdbx_seq_one_letter_code
_entity_poly.pdbx_strand_id
1 'polypeptide(L)'
;MSSFSNTDTGDKPSGPYYNKNIDTDVTLKEKVETLIKFVSSCKFGMMTTRDPSSGKLVSRCMAIAGKEGGDIDLTFTTNTESHKTDELKADKHTNISFCDNSGQWASIAGEASIETDREVVKKYYSPTLKAWMGDLGDGVHDGSENDPRIAVLRVKTSSVTYAVTNKTVVGRVAEIAKGTVTGEPAGVNKLREISESEIQQWRATASKERVIDLTTTTLNSVLDTFKAYDGNSRSSSSAVTDSDTITKSTTAEPESESPFYNPSEKLVVTEMSIPRAIRKVFLAVEQAEGAGARVRRSVGTPQLRNFSPFLMLDHFSIKPGAGFPDHPHRGQETITYLLTGGVDHEDFAGHAGTIEAGDLQFMTAGRGIMHAEMPRQNPDGSANVGLQLWVDLPAHLKSCEPRYRDLKKDEIPSVELDDGKVHIKVISGQAGGVESLKELAYTPVWLLDVEMKPGSKLAQPLPKGWNAFSYQLEGSAVFGAGDKKQTVSQYHNCVFEPDGDVVLVEVPETAKENARFVLVAGQILNQKVVQYGPFVANSPEDVRQALIDYQFHMNGFERAKDWQSEIGKTMVG
;
A
#
# COMPACT_ATOMS: atom_id res chain seq x y z
N MET A 1 -0.03 -43.93 25.30
CA MET A 1 0.41 -43.89 23.89
C MET A 1 1.88 -44.28 23.87
N SER A 2 2.31 -45.17 22.97
CA SER A 2 3.74 -45.37 22.72
C SER A 2 4.33 -44.04 22.28
N SER A 3 5.18 -43.43 23.10
CA SER A 3 5.88 -42.21 22.75
C SER A 3 6.82 -42.52 21.58
N PHE A 4 6.79 -41.70 20.53
CA PHE A 4 7.82 -41.72 19.49
C PHE A 4 9.18 -41.20 20.00
N SER A 5 9.24 -40.72 21.26
CA SER A 5 10.49 -40.38 21.92
C SER A 5 11.31 -41.64 22.17
N ASN A 6 12.57 -41.60 21.76
CA ASN A 6 13.56 -42.63 22.07
C ASN A 6 13.99 -42.63 23.56
N THR A 7 13.46 -41.70 24.38
CA THR A 7 13.73 -41.59 25.82
C THR A 7 12.47 -41.23 26.61
N ASP A 8 12.40 -41.64 27.87
CA ASP A 8 11.35 -41.24 28.81
C ASP A 8 11.62 -39.83 29.34
N THR A 9 10.58 -38.99 29.41
CA THR A 9 10.63 -37.65 30.01
C THR A 9 10.42 -37.68 31.53
N GLY A 10 10.08 -38.85 32.11
CA GLY A 10 9.61 -38.98 33.48
C GLY A 10 8.38 -38.11 33.70
N ASP A 11 8.31 -37.44 34.84
CA ASP A 11 7.18 -36.55 35.22
C ASP A 11 7.21 -35.16 34.54
N LYS A 12 8.19 -34.88 33.67
CA LYS A 12 8.32 -33.57 33.01
C LYS A 12 7.39 -33.47 31.80
N PRO A 13 6.84 -32.27 31.52
CA PRO A 13 5.94 -32.08 30.38
C PRO A 13 6.67 -32.31 29.05
N SER A 14 6.15 -33.24 28.24
CA SER A 14 6.74 -33.65 26.96
C SER A 14 6.53 -32.65 25.82
N GLY A 15 5.67 -31.64 25.99
CA GLY A 15 5.35 -30.62 24.99
C GLY A 15 5.32 -29.18 25.54
N PRO A 16 6.46 -28.63 26.01
CA PRO A 16 6.49 -27.37 26.75
C PRO A 16 6.10 -26.14 25.90
N TYR A 17 6.24 -26.21 24.57
CA TYR A 17 5.76 -25.16 23.66
C TYR A 17 4.24 -25.04 23.61
N TYR A 18 3.55 -26.18 23.50
CA TYR A 18 2.09 -26.25 23.47
C TYR A 18 1.51 -25.64 24.75
N ASN A 19 2.00 -26.10 25.91
CA ASN A 19 1.55 -25.60 27.21
C ASN A 19 1.79 -24.10 27.41
N LYS A 20 2.83 -23.54 26.77
CA LYS A 20 3.16 -22.11 26.86
C LYS A 20 2.27 -21.22 25.99
N ASN A 21 1.78 -21.75 24.87
CA ASN A 21 1.07 -20.97 23.85
C ASN A 21 -0.43 -21.29 23.76
N ILE A 22 -0.90 -22.40 24.36
CA ILE A 22 -2.33 -22.73 24.43
C ILE A 22 -3.09 -21.62 25.18
N ASP A 23 -4.08 -21.05 24.52
CA ASP A 23 -4.88 -19.92 25.01
C ASP A 23 -6.23 -20.46 25.48
N THR A 24 -6.32 -20.82 26.77
CA THR A 24 -7.51 -21.45 27.37
C THR A 24 -8.52 -20.44 27.91
N ASP A 25 -8.11 -19.22 28.19
CA ASP A 25 -8.92 -18.18 28.85
C ASP A 25 -9.61 -17.27 27.82
N VAL A 26 -10.26 -17.87 26.83
CA VAL A 26 -10.93 -17.15 25.72
C VAL A 26 -12.32 -17.72 25.48
N THR A 27 -13.29 -16.84 25.22
CA THR A 27 -14.67 -17.24 24.97
C THR A 27 -14.81 -17.92 23.60
N LEU A 28 -15.84 -18.78 23.44
CA LEU A 28 -16.14 -19.40 22.14
C LEU A 28 -16.33 -18.37 21.02
N LYS A 29 -17.02 -17.26 21.33
CA LYS A 29 -17.23 -16.16 20.38
C LYS A 29 -15.91 -15.58 19.88
N GLU A 30 -15.01 -15.22 20.80
CA GLU A 30 -13.70 -14.70 20.45
C GLU A 30 -12.85 -15.73 19.69
N LYS A 31 -12.91 -17.02 20.05
CA LYS A 31 -12.23 -18.08 19.30
C LYS A 31 -12.70 -18.12 17.84
N VAL A 32 -14.01 -18.07 17.61
CA VAL A 32 -14.58 -18.20 16.27
C VAL A 32 -14.38 -16.92 15.45
N GLU A 33 -14.62 -15.74 16.03
CA GLU A 33 -14.42 -14.46 15.32
C GLU A 33 -12.96 -14.24 14.92
N THR A 34 -12.02 -14.62 15.79
CA THR A 34 -10.58 -14.54 15.47
C THR A 34 -10.22 -15.48 14.33
N LEU A 35 -10.73 -16.71 14.34
CA LEU A 35 -10.55 -17.67 13.26
C LEU A 35 -11.13 -17.14 11.95
N ILE A 36 -12.39 -16.68 11.95
CA ILE A 36 -13.07 -16.15 10.77
C ILE A 36 -12.27 -14.99 10.19
N LYS A 37 -11.81 -14.06 11.03
CA LYS A 37 -10.99 -12.93 10.59
C LYS A 37 -9.72 -13.39 9.89
N PHE A 38 -9.00 -14.36 10.47
CA PHE A 38 -7.79 -14.92 9.87
C PHE A 38 -8.09 -15.64 8.54
N VAL A 39 -9.06 -16.55 8.52
CA VAL A 39 -9.47 -17.28 7.31
C VAL A 39 -9.95 -16.31 6.22
N SER A 40 -10.63 -15.23 6.58
CA SER A 40 -11.07 -14.18 5.63
C SER A 40 -9.91 -13.41 5.02
N SER A 41 -8.81 -13.23 5.75
CA SER A 41 -7.60 -12.62 5.19
C SER A 41 -6.85 -13.54 4.23
N CYS A 42 -7.14 -14.84 4.25
CA CYS A 42 -6.58 -15.81 3.34
C CYS A 42 -7.49 -15.97 2.11
N LYS A 43 -6.96 -15.68 0.91
CA LYS A 43 -7.71 -15.87 -0.34
C LYS A 43 -7.89 -17.34 -0.71
N PHE A 44 -6.92 -18.17 -0.33
CA PHE A 44 -6.86 -19.59 -0.67
C PHE A 44 -6.56 -20.44 0.56
N GLY A 45 -7.16 -21.63 0.62
CA GLY A 45 -6.80 -22.69 1.55
C GLY A 45 -6.26 -23.90 0.80
N MET A 46 -5.49 -24.74 1.48
CA MET A 46 -5.04 -26.02 0.94
C MET A 46 -5.99 -27.13 1.37
N MET A 47 -6.71 -27.73 0.42
CA MET A 47 -7.63 -28.83 0.66
C MET A 47 -6.93 -30.18 0.63
N THR A 48 -6.96 -30.77 1.81
CA THR A 48 -6.67 -32.13 2.31
C THR A 48 -7.61 -33.26 1.91
N THR A 49 -7.35 -34.14 0.94
CA THR A 49 -8.22 -35.33 0.72
C THR A 49 -7.38 -36.60 0.62
N ARG A 50 -8.04 -37.76 0.63
CA ARG A 50 -7.39 -39.06 0.54
C ARG A 50 -7.66 -39.70 -0.82
N ASP A 51 -6.59 -40.02 -1.53
CA ASP A 51 -6.66 -40.85 -2.73
C ASP A 51 -7.00 -42.30 -2.34
N PRO A 52 -8.17 -42.84 -2.75
CA PRO A 52 -8.59 -44.18 -2.36
C PRO A 52 -7.74 -45.28 -3.01
N SER A 53 -7.08 -45.01 -4.14
CA SER A 53 -6.28 -46.00 -4.86
C SER A 53 -4.92 -46.24 -4.20
N SER A 54 -4.27 -45.16 -3.74
CA SER A 54 -2.93 -45.20 -3.15
C SER A 54 -2.93 -45.07 -1.62
N GLY A 55 -4.07 -44.66 -1.03
CA GLY A 55 -4.20 -44.31 0.39
C GLY A 55 -3.50 -43.01 0.79
N LYS A 56 -2.85 -42.31 -0.15
CA LYS A 56 -2.07 -41.10 0.11
C LYS A 56 -2.97 -39.90 0.37
N LEU A 57 -2.48 -38.98 1.19
CA LEU A 57 -3.07 -37.66 1.32
C LEU A 57 -2.58 -36.78 0.17
N VAL A 58 -3.50 -36.06 -0.45
CA VAL A 58 -3.22 -35.15 -1.55
C VAL A 58 -3.74 -33.77 -1.16
N SER A 59 -2.96 -32.73 -1.44
CA SER A 59 -3.32 -31.34 -1.09
C SER A 59 -3.38 -30.48 -2.34
N ARG A 60 -4.36 -29.58 -2.42
CA ARG A 60 -4.48 -28.63 -3.53
C ARG A 60 -5.04 -27.29 -3.10
N CYS A 61 -4.66 -26.24 -3.82
CA CYS A 61 -5.15 -24.90 -3.57
C CYS A 61 -6.65 -24.80 -3.93
N MET A 62 -7.44 -24.18 -3.04
CA MET A 62 -8.87 -23.95 -3.23
C MET A 62 -9.22 -22.52 -2.82
N ALA A 63 -9.92 -21.80 -3.70
CA ALA A 63 -10.41 -20.45 -3.44
C ALA A 63 -11.75 -20.50 -2.70
N ILE A 64 -11.88 -19.77 -1.60
CA ILE A 64 -13.13 -19.70 -0.85
C ILE A 64 -14.17 -18.96 -1.70
N ALA A 65 -15.27 -19.63 -2.03
CA ALA A 65 -16.41 -19.07 -2.77
C ALA A 65 -17.48 -18.48 -1.84
N GLY A 66 -17.55 -18.97 -0.59
CA GLY A 66 -18.53 -18.50 0.38
C GLY A 66 -18.36 -19.15 1.74
N LYS A 67 -19.18 -18.70 2.70
CA LYS A 67 -19.20 -19.23 4.06
C LYS A 67 -20.63 -19.40 4.57
N GLU A 68 -20.84 -20.41 5.39
CA GLU A 68 -22.13 -20.79 5.96
C GLU A 68 -21.98 -21.11 7.46
N GLY A 69 -23.09 -21.39 8.16
CA GLY A 69 -23.04 -21.87 9.55
C GLY A 69 -22.50 -20.85 10.57
N GLY A 70 -22.71 -19.54 10.35
CA GLY A 70 -22.07 -18.49 11.13
C GLY A 70 -20.61 -18.29 10.72
N ASP A 71 -20.37 -18.34 9.41
CA ASP A 71 -19.09 -18.18 8.71
C ASP A 71 -18.00 -19.21 9.04
N ILE A 72 -18.37 -20.31 9.72
CA ILE A 72 -17.44 -21.37 10.11
C ILE A 72 -17.39 -22.53 9.11
N ASP A 73 -18.42 -22.67 8.27
CA ASP A 73 -18.48 -23.67 7.20
C ASP A 73 -17.99 -23.05 5.90
N LEU A 74 -17.15 -23.75 5.16
CA LEU A 74 -16.47 -23.21 3.99
C LEU A 74 -17.08 -23.76 2.70
N THR A 75 -17.28 -22.88 1.73
CA THR A 75 -17.83 -23.22 0.43
C THR A 75 -16.81 -22.91 -0.67
N PHE A 76 -16.70 -23.81 -1.64
CA PHE A 76 -15.80 -23.71 -2.78
C PHE A 76 -16.56 -24.05 -4.06
N THR A 77 -16.10 -23.53 -5.19
CA THR A 77 -16.56 -23.97 -6.52
C THR A 77 -15.60 -25.04 -7.04
N THR A 78 -16.14 -26.09 -7.66
CA THR A 78 -15.33 -27.19 -8.20
C THR A 78 -15.85 -27.67 -9.54
N ASN A 79 -14.97 -28.28 -10.33
CA ASN A 79 -15.35 -29.10 -11.47
C ASN A 79 -15.74 -30.50 -10.97
N THR A 80 -16.91 -31.02 -11.36
CA THR A 80 -17.41 -32.36 -11.02
C THR A 80 -16.53 -33.47 -11.57
N GLU A 81 -15.82 -33.21 -12.68
CA GLU A 81 -14.97 -34.14 -13.39
C GLU A 81 -13.50 -34.09 -12.94
N SER A 82 -13.24 -33.67 -11.70
CA SER A 82 -11.87 -33.54 -11.16
C SER A 82 -11.58 -34.63 -10.13
N HIS A 83 -10.35 -35.14 -10.07
CA HIS A 83 -9.97 -36.23 -9.14
C HIS A 83 -10.39 -36.01 -7.68
N LYS A 84 -10.48 -34.76 -7.21
CA LYS A 84 -10.90 -34.46 -5.84
C LYS A 84 -12.35 -34.85 -5.55
N THR A 85 -13.24 -34.83 -6.54
CA THR A 85 -14.64 -35.20 -6.35
C THR A 85 -14.76 -36.72 -6.21
N ASP A 86 -13.98 -37.50 -6.95
CA ASP A 86 -13.85 -38.95 -6.78
C ASP A 86 -13.27 -39.32 -5.40
N GLU A 87 -12.21 -38.63 -4.99
CA GLU A 87 -11.59 -38.79 -3.66
C GLU A 87 -12.62 -38.51 -2.54
N LEU A 88 -13.36 -37.41 -2.64
CA LEU A 88 -14.36 -37.02 -1.63
C LEU A 88 -15.61 -37.90 -1.64
N LYS A 89 -15.93 -38.53 -2.78
CA LYS A 89 -16.99 -39.54 -2.87
C LYS A 89 -16.61 -40.81 -2.13
N ALA A 90 -15.32 -41.19 -2.16
CA ALA A 90 -14.81 -42.36 -1.44
C ALA A 90 -14.62 -42.09 0.06
N ASP A 91 -14.10 -40.91 0.40
CA ASP A 91 -13.90 -40.46 1.78
C ASP A 91 -14.26 -38.98 1.91
N LYS A 92 -15.41 -38.70 2.55
CA LYS A 92 -15.90 -37.33 2.74
C LYS A 92 -15.04 -36.51 3.71
N HIS A 93 -14.16 -37.13 4.49
CA HIS A 93 -13.36 -36.39 5.47
C HIS A 93 -12.26 -35.60 4.78
N THR A 94 -12.17 -34.32 5.12
CA THR A 94 -11.20 -33.40 4.55
C THR A 94 -10.62 -32.47 5.60
N ASN A 95 -9.50 -31.85 5.27
CA ASN A 95 -8.91 -30.76 6.04
C ASN A 95 -8.64 -29.57 5.14
N ILE A 96 -8.98 -28.36 5.59
CA ILE A 96 -8.60 -27.12 4.92
C ILE A 96 -7.57 -26.42 5.80
N SER A 97 -6.36 -26.24 5.27
CA SER A 97 -5.30 -25.53 5.97
C SER A 97 -5.05 -24.14 5.38
N PHE A 98 -4.74 -23.20 6.26
CA PHE A 98 -4.41 -21.81 5.95
C PHE A 98 -3.10 -21.44 6.63
N CYS A 99 -2.30 -20.63 5.97
CA CYS A 99 -1.05 -20.08 6.52
C CYS A 99 -0.80 -18.71 5.89
N ASP A 100 -0.22 -17.78 6.66
CA ASP A 100 0.26 -16.50 6.15
C ASP A 100 1.76 -16.31 6.39
N ASN A 101 2.33 -15.27 5.78
CA ASN A 101 3.76 -14.96 5.88
C ASN A 101 4.19 -14.48 7.28
N SER A 102 3.25 -14.22 8.18
CA SER A 102 3.54 -13.92 9.57
C SER A 102 3.64 -15.19 10.43
N GLY A 103 3.33 -16.36 9.87
CA GLY A 103 3.35 -17.64 10.59
C GLY A 103 2.08 -17.90 11.40
N GLN A 104 0.99 -17.16 11.12
CA GLN A 104 -0.34 -17.55 11.57
C GLN A 104 -0.84 -18.70 10.70
N TRP A 105 -1.59 -19.62 11.29
CA TRP A 105 -2.11 -20.77 10.57
C TRP A 105 -3.40 -21.28 11.19
N ALA A 106 -4.20 -21.98 10.38
CA ALA A 106 -5.38 -22.70 10.81
C ALA A 106 -5.47 -24.05 10.09
N SER A 107 -5.97 -25.05 10.79
CA SER A 107 -6.26 -26.39 10.30
C SER A 107 -7.70 -26.70 10.65
N ILE A 108 -8.55 -26.76 9.63
CA ILE A 108 -9.99 -26.96 9.76
C ILE A 108 -10.32 -28.36 9.26
N ALA A 109 -10.65 -29.27 10.17
CA ALA A 109 -11.14 -30.60 9.80
C ALA A 109 -12.65 -30.56 9.62
N GLY A 110 -13.16 -31.29 8.63
CA GLY A 110 -14.59 -31.34 8.35
C GLY A 110 -14.98 -32.43 7.37
N GLU A 111 -16.27 -32.48 7.07
CA GLU A 111 -16.81 -33.36 6.04
C GLU A 111 -17.22 -32.54 4.81
N ALA A 112 -16.80 -33.00 3.63
CA ALA A 112 -17.16 -32.38 2.36
C ALA A 112 -18.45 -32.98 1.80
N SER A 113 -19.20 -32.14 1.08
CA SER A 113 -20.34 -32.54 0.25
C SER A 113 -20.30 -31.75 -1.06
N ILE A 114 -20.87 -32.31 -2.12
CA ILE A 114 -20.93 -31.68 -3.45
C ILE A 114 -22.39 -31.44 -3.78
N GLU A 115 -22.72 -30.18 -4.09
CA GLU A 115 -24.04 -29.71 -4.49
C GLU A 115 -24.03 -29.30 -5.96
N THR A 116 -25.00 -29.80 -6.70
CA THR A 116 -25.13 -29.58 -8.15
C THR A 116 -26.43 -28.86 -8.51
N ASP A 117 -27.29 -28.54 -7.53
CA ASP A 117 -28.42 -27.65 -7.74
C ASP A 117 -27.97 -26.32 -8.36
N ARG A 118 -28.63 -25.93 -9.46
CA ARG A 118 -28.21 -24.77 -10.25
C ARG A 118 -28.42 -23.45 -9.54
N GLU A 119 -29.44 -23.34 -8.69
CA GLU A 119 -29.68 -22.11 -7.93
C GLU A 119 -28.62 -21.96 -6.83
N VAL A 120 -28.18 -23.07 -6.22
CA VAL A 120 -27.03 -23.06 -5.30
C VAL A 120 -25.73 -22.71 -6.03
N VAL A 121 -25.49 -23.27 -7.21
CA VAL A 121 -24.30 -22.94 -8.00
C VAL A 121 -24.27 -21.46 -8.37
N LYS A 122 -25.38 -20.91 -8.88
CA LYS A 122 -25.50 -19.49 -9.21
C LYS A 122 -25.18 -18.58 -8.02
N LYS A 123 -25.62 -18.95 -6.81
CA LYS A 123 -25.35 -18.18 -5.58
C LYS A 123 -23.84 -17.99 -5.32
N TYR A 124 -23.02 -18.98 -5.64
CA TYR A 124 -21.57 -18.98 -5.38
C TYR A 124 -20.73 -18.86 -6.65
N TYR A 125 -21.37 -18.66 -7.81
CA TYR A 125 -20.69 -18.54 -9.09
C TYR A 125 -19.98 -17.18 -9.21
N SER A 126 -18.83 -17.19 -9.85
CA SER A 126 -18.10 -15.99 -10.28
C SER A 126 -17.85 -16.09 -11.78
N PRO A 127 -18.08 -15.02 -12.57
CA PRO A 127 -17.79 -15.02 -14.02
C PRO A 127 -16.35 -15.39 -14.37
N THR A 128 -15.41 -15.17 -13.44
CA THR A 128 -14.00 -15.56 -13.61
C THR A 128 -13.79 -17.07 -13.68
N LEU A 129 -14.75 -17.89 -13.24
CA LEU A 129 -14.67 -19.36 -13.33
C LEU A 129 -14.64 -19.85 -14.76
N LYS A 130 -15.25 -19.12 -15.70
CA LYS A 130 -15.25 -19.47 -17.12
C LYS A 130 -13.83 -19.64 -17.67
N ALA A 131 -12.88 -18.80 -17.22
CA ALA A 131 -11.47 -18.88 -17.62
C ALA A 131 -10.76 -20.16 -17.14
N TRP A 132 -11.24 -20.78 -16.06
CA TRP A 132 -10.67 -22.00 -15.48
C TRP A 132 -11.37 -23.28 -15.95
N MET A 133 -12.66 -23.18 -16.28
CA MET A 133 -13.46 -24.29 -16.79
C MET A 133 -13.22 -24.55 -18.28
N GLY A 134 -13.00 -23.49 -19.06
CA GLY A 134 -12.88 -23.55 -20.51
C GLY A 134 -14.22 -23.86 -21.19
N ASP A 135 -14.37 -23.33 -22.41
CA ASP A 135 -15.50 -23.62 -23.28
C ASP A 135 -15.15 -24.81 -24.19
N LEU A 136 -15.97 -25.86 -24.20
CA LEU A 136 -15.78 -27.03 -25.06
C LEU A 136 -16.36 -26.84 -26.47
N GLY A 137 -17.11 -25.76 -26.72
CA GLY A 137 -17.72 -25.44 -28.02
C GLY A 137 -18.93 -26.30 -28.38
N ASP A 138 -19.51 -27.03 -27.42
CA ASP A 138 -20.67 -27.90 -27.62
C ASP A 138 -22.01 -27.25 -27.23
N GLY A 139 -21.97 -25.98 -26.79
CA GLY A 139 -23.14 -25.20 -26.39
C GLY A 139 -23.71 -25.55 -25.02
N VAL A 140 -23.05 -26.44 -24.26
CA VAL A 140 -23.49 -26.89 -22.92
C VAL A 140 -22.39 -26.67 -21.88
N HIS A 141 -21.14 -26.94 -22.24
CA HIS A 141 -19.98 -26.87 -21.35
C HIS A 141 -19.16 -25.61 -21.63
N ASP A 142 -19.75 -24.45 -21.32
CA ASP A 142 -19.25 -23.13 -21.71
C ASP A 142 -18.59 -22.34 -20.57
N GLY A 143 -18.47 -22.94 -19.38
CA GLY A 143 -17.97 -22.31 -18.16
C GLY A 143 -18.88 -21.26 -17.53
N SER A 144 -20.12 -21.09 -18.03
CA SER A 144 -21.14 -20.23 -17.41
C SER A 144 -21.65 -20.84 -16.11
N GLU A 145 -22.48 -20.09 -15.38
CA GLU A 145 -23.19 -20.57 -14.19
C GLU A 145 -24.10 -21.78 -14.47
N ASN A 146 -24.44 -22.03 -15.74
CA ASN A 146 -25.25 -23.16 -16.17
C ASN A 146 -24.43 -24.37 -16.63
N ASP A 147 -23.09 -24.25 -16.71
CA ASP A 147 -22.21 -25.35 -17.07
C ASP A 147 -22.39 -26.50 -16.06
N PRO A 148 -22.82 -27.69 -16.50
CA PRO A 148 -23.15 -28.81 -15.61
C PRO A 148 -21.94 -29.35 -14.86
N ARG A 149 -20.72 -29.07 -15.33
CA ARG A 149 -19.47 -29.46 -14.66
C ARG A 149 -19.20 -28.63 -13.42
N ILE A 150 -19.82 -27.46 -13.25
CA ILE A 150 -19.60 -26.62 -12.08
C ILE A 150 -20.50 -27.10 -10.94
N ALA A 151 -19.90 -27.35 -9.79
CA ALA A 151 -20.60 -27.71 -8.55
C ALA A 151 -20.06 -26.90 -7.37
N VAL A 152 -20.85 -26.87 -6.30
CA VAL A 152 -20.48 -26.25 -5.02
C VAL A 152 -20.03 -27.34 -4.06
N LEU A 153 -18.78 -27.27 -3.63
CA LEU A 153 -18.19 -28.12 -2.61
C LEU A 153 -18.31 -27.41 -1.25
N ARG A 154 -19.10 -27.98 -0.34
CA ARG A 154 -19.24 -27.49 1.03
C ARG A 154 -18.41 -28.33 1.98
N VAL A 155 -17.62 -27.70 2.83
CA VAL A 155 -16.93 -28.33 3.96
C VAL A 155 -17.64 -27.91 5.24
N LYS A 156 -18.32 -28.88 5.85
CA LYS A 156 -18.95 -28.72 7.15
C LYS A 156 -17.89 -28.96 8.23
N THR A 157 -17.52 -27.90 8.93
CA THR A 157 -16.44 -27.93 9.93
C THR A 157 -16.79 -28.83 11.11
N SER A 158 -15.87 -29.68 11.53
CA SER A 158 -16.01 -30.55 12.70
C SER A 158 -15.10 -30.09 13.83
N SER A 159 -13.87 -29.68 13.54
CA SER A 159 -12.96 -29.14 14.54
C SER A 159 -11.94 -28.21 13.91
N VAL A 160 -11.37 -27.33 14.73
CA VAL A 160 -10.34 -26.38 14.29
C VAL A 160 -9.22 -26.31 15.30
N THR A 161 -7.98 -26.35 14.80
CA THR A 161 -6.79 -25.94 15.56
C THR A 161 -6.13 -24.80 14.79
N TYR A 162 -5.81 -23.71 15.47
CA TYR A 162 -5.21 -22.56 14.82
C TYR A 162 -4.30 -21.76 15.76
N ALA A 163 -3.35 -21.03 15.19
CA ALA A 163 -2.48 -20.13 15.93
C ALA A 163 -2.49 -18.74 15.31
N VAL A 164 -2.73 -17.73 16.14
CA VAL A 164 -2.64 -16.31 15.76
C VAL A 164 -1.54 -15.61 16.56
N THR A 165 -0.91 -14.60 15.96
CA THR A 165 0.19 -13.88 16.63
C THR A 165 -0.35 -12.99 17.74
N ASN A 166 0.31 -13.00 18.90
CA ASN A 166 -0.04 -12.18 20.06
C ASN A 166 0.98 -11.07 20.37
N LYS A 167 2.03 -10.96 19.54
CA LYS A 167 3.13 -9.99 19.67
C LYS A 167 3.44 -9.37 18.32
N THR A 168 3.93 -8.13 18.35
CA THR A 168 4.52 -7.47 17.17
C THR A 168 5.76 -8.22 16.69
N VAL A 169 6.21 -7.96 15.45
CA VAL A 169 7.42 -8.57 14.88
C VAL A 169 8.64 -8.41 15.81
N VAL A 170 8.82 -7.22 16.39
CA VAL A 170 9.91 -6.94 17.35
C VAL A 170 9.75 -7.76 18.63
N GLY A 171 8.53 -7.84 19.17
CA GLY A 171 8.25 -8.65 20.36
C GLY A 171 8.51 -10.14 20.16
N ARG A 172 8.28 -10.66 18.95
CA ARG A 172 8.56 -12.06 18.59
C ARG A 172 10.06 -12.35 18.52
N VAL A 173 10.83 -11.46 17.91
CA VAL A 173 12.30 -11.61 17.85
C VAL A 173 12.90 -11.60 19.26
N ALA A 174 12.41 -10.74 20.15
CA ALA A 174 12.86 -10.68 21.54
C ALA A 174 12.55 -11.97 22.31
N GLU A 175 11.35 -12.53 22.18
CA GLU A 175 10.96 -13.79 22.84
C GLU A 175 11.75 -15.00 22.30
N ILE A 176 12.03 -15.04 20.98
CA ILE A 176 12.86 -16.10 20.38
C ILE A 176 14.31 -16.00 20.88
N ALA A 177 14.87 -14.79 20.92
CA ALA A 177 16.21 -14.57 21.46
C ALA A 177 16.30 -14.96 22.94
N LYS A 178 15.29 -14.58 23.74
CA LYS A 178 15.18 -14.98 25.15
C LYS A 178 15.15 -16.50 25.30
N GLY A 179 14.27 -17.19 24.58
CA GLY A 179 14.16 -18.65 24.66
C GLY A 179 15.42 -19.39 24.21
N THR A 180 16.16 -18.84 23.25
CA THR A 180 17.47 -19.39 22.81
C THR A 180 18.52 -19.31 23.92
N VAL A 181 18.47 -18.27 24.75
CA VAL A 181 19.41 -18.06 25.87
C VAL A 181 18.97 -18.81 27.13
N THR A 182 17.68 -18.83 27.44
CA THR A 182 17.17 -19.40 28.70
C THR A 182 16.75 -20.87 28.59
N GLY A 183 16.55 -21.38 27.38
CA GLY A 183 15.94 -22.70 27.14
C GLY A 183 14.42 -22.73 27.38
N GLU A 184 13.80 -21.59 27.71
CA GLU A 184 12.34 -21.50 27.87
C GLU A 184 11.64 -21.47 26.49
N PRO A 185 10.50 -22.15 26.32
CA PRO A 185 9.72 -22.04 25.09
C PRO A 185 9.23 -20.60 24.85
N ALA A 186 9.36 -20.12 23.62
CA ALA A 186 8.91 -18.79 23.23
C ALA A 186 7.37 -18.69 23.22
N GLY A 187 6.83 -17.65 23.86
CA GLY A 187 5.38 -17.37 23.94
C GLY A 187 4.91 -16.40 22.84
N VAL A 188 5.06 -16.78 21.58
CA VAL A 188 4.89 -15.88 20.41
C VAL A 188 3.53 -16.00 19.72
N ASN A 189 2.74 -17.02 20.07
CA ASN A 189 1.46 -17.32 19.47
C ASN A 189 0.38 -17.53 20.54
N LYS A 190 -0.88 -17.34 20.14
CA LYS A 190 -2.05 -17.87 20.83
C LYS A 190 -2.55 -19.06 20.04
N LEU A 191 -2.22 -20.26 20.52
CA LEU A 191 -2.71 -21.52 19.99
C LEU A 191 -4.10 -21.78 20.57
N ARG A 192 -5.07 -22.06 19.71
CA ARG A 192 -6.47 -22.24 20.10
C ARG A 192 -7.05 -23.46 19.40
N GLU A 193 -7.99 -24.07 20.10
CA GLU A 193 -8.75 -25.21 19.63
C GLU A 193 -10.24 -24.91 19.76
N ILE A 194 -10.99 -25.29 18.72
CA ILE A 194 -12.45 -25.28 18.70
C ILE A 194 -12.88 -26.74 18.48
N SER A 195 -13.41 -27.32 19.55
CA SER A 195 -13.89 -28.70 19.60
C SER A 195 -15.20 -28.86 18.84
N GLU A 196 -15.58 -30.11 18.53
CA GLU A 196 -16.81 -30.39 17.82
C GLU A 196 -18.07 -29.89 18.55
N SER A 197 -18.12 -30.01 19.88
CA SER A 197 -19.21 -29.48 20.68
C SER A 197 -19.30 -27.95 20.62
N GLU A 198 -18.16 -27.26 20.63
CA GLU A 198 -18.08 -25.81 20.46
C GLU A 198 -18.55 -25.37 19.06
N ILE A 199 -18.18 -26.10 18.00
CA ILE A 199 -18.68 -25.84 16.64
C ILE A 199 -20.21 -25.98 16.59
N GLN A 200 -20.77 -27.03 17.20
CA GLN A 200 -22.21 -27.23 17.25
C GLN A 200 -22.92 -26.10 18.03
N GLN A 201 -22.35 -25.69 19.17
CA GLN A 201 -22.86 -24.56 19.96
C GLN A 201 -22.84 -23.24 19.18
N TRP A 202 -21.77 -22.97 18.42
CA TRP A 202 -21.66 -21.77 17.58
C TRP A 202 -22.75 -21.73 16.51
N ARG A 203 -22.90 -22.82 15.74
CA ARG A 203 -23.94 -22.91 14.70
C ARG A 203 -25.35 -22.68 15.25
N ALA A 204 -25.65 -23.23 16.42
CA ALA A 204 -26.94 -23.05 17.08
C ALA A 204 -27.19 -21.58 17.47
N THR A 205 -26.14 -20.88 17.91
CA THR A 205 -26.21 -19.44 18.24
C THR A 205 -26.41 -18.59 16.99
N ALA A 206 -25.58 -18.78 15.97
CA ALA A 206 -25.64 -18.05 14.71
C ALA A 206 -27.01 -18.23 14.00
N SER A 207 -27.60 -19.43 14.10
CA SER A 207 -28.93 -19.70 13.54
C SER A 207 -30.03 -18.89 14.26
N LYS A 208 -29.95 -18.76 15.59
CA LYS A 208 -30.90 -17.95 16.38
C LYS A 208 -30.78 -16.46 16.07
N GLU A 209 -29.57 -15.94 16.00
CA GLU A 209 -29.32 -14.52 15.68
C GLU A 209 -29.81 -14.17 14.27
N ARG A 210 -29.59 -15.05 13.28
CA ARG A 210 -30.09 -14.86 11.91
C ARG A 210 -31.62 -14.89 11.82
N VAL A 211 -32.30 -15.71 12.62
CA VAL A 211 -33.78 -15.70 12.71
C VAL A 211 -34.28 -14.38 13.32
N ILE A 212 -33.64 -13.88 14.37
CA ILE A 212 -33.99 -12.57 14.98
C ILE A 212 -33.79 -11.44 13.97
N ASP A 213 -32.68 -11.42 13.24
CA ASP A 213 -32.37 -10.39 12.24
C ASP A 213 -33.36 -10.40 11.05
N LEU A 214 -33.72 -11.59 10.54
CA LEU A 214 -34.74 -11.74 9.49
C LEU A 214 -36.13 -11.28 9.97
N THR A 215 -36.52 -11.62 11.20
CA THR A 215 -37.81 -11.15 11.75
C THR A 215 -37.83 -9.64 11.96
N THR A 216 -36.72 -9.05 12.41
CA THR A 216 -36.58 -7.59 12.61
C THR A 216 -36.59 -6.85 11.27
N THR A 217 -35.87 -7.37 10.27
CA THR A 217 -35.83 -6.82 8.91
C THR A 217 -37.20 -6.92 8.23
N THR A 218 -37.90 -8.05 8.39
CA THR A 218 -39.26 -8.22 7.87
C THR A 218 -40.24 -7.26 8.54
N LEU A 219 -40.18 -7.12 9.88
CA LEU A 219 -40.99 -6.16 10.64
C LEU A 219 -40.76 -4.71 10.20
N ASN A 220 -39.50 -4.32 10.01
CA ASN A 220 -39.13 -2.98 9.54
C ASN A 220 -39.63 -2.73 8.10
N SER A 221 -39.52 -3.71 7.20
CA SER A 221 -40.05 -3.59 5.83
C SER A 221 -41.58 -3.45 5.79
N VAL A 222 -42.29 -4.14 6.70
CA VAL A 222 -43.75 -4.02 6.84
C VAL A 222 -44.11 -2.64 7.41
N LEU A 223 -43.39 -2.16 8.43
CA LEU A 223 -43.58 -0.82 9.01
C LEU A 223 -43.35 0.30 7.98
N ASP A 224 -42.35 0.18 7.13
CA ASP A 224 -42.07 1.16 6.07
C ASP A 224 -43.14 1.11 4.96
N THR A 225 -43.69 -0.07 4.69
CA THR A 225 -44.83 -0.23 3.77
C THR A 225 -46.10 0.42 4.33
N PHE A 226 -46.34 0.36 5.65
CA PHE A 226 -47.46 1.06 6.31
C PHE A 226 -47.28 2.59 6.31
N LYS A 227 -46.06 3.09 6.54
CA LYS A 227 -45.77 4.55 6.47
C LYS A 227 -45.94 5.11 5.06
N ALA A 228 -45.64 4.34 4.03
CA ALA A 228 -45.88 4.73 2.64
C ALA A 228 -47.38 4.77 2.28
N TYR A 229 -48.23 4.04 3.01
CA TYR A 229 -49.68 4.01 2.78
C TYR A 229 -50.41 5.18 3.47
N ASP A 230 -49.92 5.67 4.61
CA ASP A 230 -50.50 6.81 5.35
C ASP A 230 -50.11 8.20 4.79
N GLY A 231 -49.13 8.27 3.89
CA GLY A 231 -48.59 9.53 3.34
C GLY A 231 -49.43 10.20 2.25
N ASN A 232 -50.54 9.59 1.80
CA ASN A 232 -51.33 10.10 0.68
C ASN A 232 -52.75 10.52 1.09
N SER A 233 -52.86 11.46 2.04
CA SER A 233 -54.07 12.28 2.12
C SER A 233 -53.83 13.67 2.72
N ARG A 234 -54.32 14.67 1.97
CA ARG A 234 -54.72 16.04 2.33
C ARG A 234 -53.79 17.21 1.96
N SER A 235 -54.37 18.02 1.09
CA SER A 235 -54.01 19.34 0.61
C SER A 235 -54.40 20.48 1.56
N SER A 236 -53.67 21.59 1.41
CA SER A 236 -54.09 23.00 1.46
C SER A 236 -54.83 23.57 2.69
N SER A 237 -54.23 24.59 3.36
CA SER A 237 -54.79 25.95 3.41
C SER A 237 -53.84 26.95 4.11
N SER A 238 -54.04 28.22 3.75
CA SER A 238 -53.29 29.46 4.00
C SER A 238 -53.63 30.21 5.29
N ALA A 239 -52.70 31.04 5.80
CA ALA A 239 -52.87 32.44 6.29
C ALA A 239 -51.80 32.77 7.39
N VAL A 240 -50.82 33.67 7.18
CA VAL A 240 -50.79 35.15 7.34
C VAL A 240 -50.24 35.61 8.72
N THR A 241 -49.04 36.24 8.69
CA THR A 241 -48.44 37.39 9.46
C THR A 241 -48.60 37.45 11.00
N ASP A 242 -47.69 38.00 11.82
CA ASP A 242 -46.49 38.84 11.67
C ASP A 242 -45.73 38.92 13.03
N SER A 243 -44.58 39.61 13.01
CA SER A 243 -43.92 40.37 14.10
C SER A 243 -42.78 39.75 14.92
N ASP A 244 -41.65 40.46 14.80
CA ASP A 244 -40.70 40.86 15.84
C ASP A 244 -39.40 40.06 16.08
N THR A 245 -38.44 40.34 15.18
CA THR A 245 -37.12 40.93 15.45
C THR A 245 -36.58 40.87 16.90
N ILE A 246 -35.62 39.96 17.17
CA ILE A 246 -34.48 40.24 18.08
C ILE A 246 -33.20 39.62 17.52
N THR A 247 -32.25 40.52 17.27
CA THR A 247 -30.83 40.38 16.93
C THR A 247 -30.09 39.21 17.60
N LYS A 248 -29.39 38.39 16.81
CA LYS A 248 -28.26 37.58 17.26
C LYS A 248 -26.95 38.10 16.67
N SER A 249 -26.24 38.80 17.55
CA SER A 249 -24.80 39.00 17.60
C SER A 249 -23.98 37.89 16.93
N THR A 250 -23.28 38.25 15.86
CA THR A 250 -22.07 37.58 15.37
C THR A 250 -20.96 37.75 16.41
N THR A 251 -20.80 36.76 17.28
CA THR A 251 -19.50 36.50 17.89
C THR A 251 -18.72 35.63 16.93
N ALA A 252 -17.73 36.25 16.26
CA ALA A 252 -16.68 35.53 15.58
C ALA A 252 -16.02 34.57 16.58
N GLU A 253 -16.12 33.28 16.30
CA GLU A 253 -15.24 32.30 16.93
C GLU A 253 -13.80 32.60 16.47
N PRO A 254 -12.80 32.45 17.35
CA PRO A 254 -11.42 32.73 16.99
C PRO A 254 -11.00 31.75 15.90
N GLU A 255 -10.38 32.28 14.84
CA GLU A 255 -9.74 31.50 13.78
C GLU A 255 -8.90 30.40 14.44
N SER A 256 -9.32 29.14 14.25
CA SER A 256 -8.45 28.01 14.57
C SER A 256 -7.27 28.09 13.59
N GLU A 257 -6.08 28.39 14.07
CA GLU A 257 -4.85 28.30 13.31
C GLU A 257 -4.79 26.93 12.64
N SER A 258 -5.02 26.92 11.33
CA SER A 258 -4.95 25.70 10.54
C SER A 258 -3.47 25.26 10.52
N PRO A 259 -3.14 23.99 10.80
CA PRO A 259 -1.77 23.49 10.73
C PRO A 259 -1.23 23.36 9.30
N PHE A 260 -1.97 23.90 8.31
CA PHE A 260 -1.57 23.89 6.91
C PHE A 260 -0.66 25.08 6.61
N TYR A 261 0.46 24.77 5.96
CA TYR A 261 1.43 25.74 5.44
C TYR A 261 0.71 26.84 4.63
N ASN A 262 0.98 28.11 4.97
CA ASN A 262 0.50 29.25 4.19
C ASN A 262 1.48 29.49 3.02
N PRO A 263 1.07 29.25 1.75
CA PRO A 263 1.96 29.42 0.60
C PRO A 263 2.40 30.88 0.37
N SER A 264 1.78 31.83 1.06
CA SER A 264 2.11 33.26 0.98
C SER A 264 3.10 33.71 2.05
N GLU A 265 3.48 32.85 2.98
CA GLU A 265 4.44 33.19 4.03
C GLU A 265 5.86 33.23 3.45
N LYS A 266 6.50 34.40 3.54
CA LYS A 266 7.91 34.56 3.18
C LYS A 266 8.81 34.13 4.33
N LEU A 267 9.60 33.10 4.11
CA LEU A 267 10.53 32.62 5.14
C LEU A 267 11.86 33.35 5.05
N VAL A 268 12.30 33.90 6.18
CA VAL A 268 13.58 34.61 6.33
C VAL A 268 14.35 34.05 7.52
N VAL A 269 15.67 33.97 7.37
CA VAL A 269 16.56 33.61 8.47
C VAL A 269 16.70 34.80 9.40
N THR A 270 16.57 34.56 10.71
CA THR A 270 16.68 35.59 11.75
C THR A 270 17.61 35.11 12.87
N GLU A 271 17.93 35.98 13.82
CA GLU A 271 18.70 35.58 15.02
C GLU A 271 17.98 34.52 15.87
N MET A 272 16.65 34.38 15.70
CA MET A 272 15.83 33.38 16.39
C MET A 272 15.69 32.06 15.61
N SER A 273 16.28 31.95 14.41
CA SER A 273 16.21 30.73 13.60
C SER A 273 16.96 29.59 14.28
N ILE A 274 16.33 28.41 14.28
CA ILE A 274 16.83 27.21 14.95
C ILE A 274 17.32 26.23 13.87
N PRO A 275 18.62 25.92 13.82
CA PRO A 275 19.15 24.95 12.87
C PRO A 275 18.55 23.57 13.07
N ARG A 276 18.10 22.96 11.98
CA ARG A 276 17.61 21.57 12.00
C ARG A 276 18.75 20.61 12.28
N ALA A 277 18.53 19.72 13.23
CA ALA A 277 19.49 18.67 13.56
C ALA A 277 19.53 17.62 12.43
N ILE A 278 20.71 17.03 12.19
CA ILE A 278 20.84 15.89 11.29
C ILE A 278 20.34 14.65 12.03
N ARG A 279 19.31 14.02 11.48
CA ARG A 279 18.78 12.75 11.95
C ARG A 279 19.65 11.58 11.51
N LYS A 280 20.05 11.58 10.24
CA LYS A 280 20.81 10.47 9.63
C LYS A 280 21.47 10.87 8.33
N VAL A 281 22.66 10.33 8.07
CA VAL A 281 23.33 10.35 6.77
C VAL A 281 23.57 8.92 6.31
N PHE A 282 23.26 8.60 5.05
CA PHE A 282 23.50 7.27 4.50
C PHE A 282 23.69 7.28 2.98
N LEU A 283 24.48 6.34 2.48
CA LEU A 283 24.72 6.15 1.05
C LEU A 283 23.48 5.55 0.36
N ALA A 284 23.07 6.15 -0.77
CA ALA A 284 22.13 5.53 -1.69
C ALA A 284 22.85 4.50 -2.55
N VAL A 285 22.59 3.22 -2.26
CA VAL A 285 23.21 2.10 -2.95
C VAL A 285 22.53 1.89 -4.31
N GLU A 286 23.33 1.56 -5.31
CA GLU A 286 22.84 1.33 -6.67
C GLU A 286 22.18 -0.05 -6.80
N GLN A 287 21.03 -0.10 -7.46
CA GLN A 287 20.24 -1.31 -7.74
C GLN A 287 19.67 -1.28 -9.16
N ALA A 288 19.20 -2.44 -9.63
CA ALA A 288 18.50 -2.55 -10.91
C ALA A 288 17.00 -2.30 -10.73
N GLU A 289 16.38 -1.62 -11.70
CA GLU A 289 14.93 -1.37 -11.77
C GLU A 289 14.49 -1.38 -13.25
N GLY A 290 13.18 -1.45 -13.47
CA GLY A 290 12.59 -1.45 -14.82
C GLY A 290 13.19 -2.54 -15.72
N ALA A 291 13.42 -2.19 -16.99
CA ALA A 291 14.08 -3.06 -17.95
C ALA A 291 15.52 -2.57 -18.19
N GLY A 292 16.47 -3.08 -17.40
CA GLY A 292 17.90 -2.78 -17.56
C GLY A 292 18.38 -1.44 -16.99
N ALA A 293 17.51 -0.66 -16.35
CA ALA A 293 17.86 0.62 -15.75
C ALA A 293 18.61 0.43 -14.41
N ARG A 294 19.46 1.40 -14.07
CA ARG A 294 20.18 1.45 -12.80
C ARG A 294 19.77 2.69 -12.03
N VAL A 295 19.46 2.52 -10.75
CA VAL A 295 19.06 3.61 -9.87
C VAL A 295 19.79 3.54 -8.54
N ARG A 296 20.05 4.69 -7.94
CA ARG A 296 20.48 4.80 -6.54
C ARG A 296 19.28 5.24 -5.71
N ARG A 297 18.72 4.31 -4.94
CA ARG A 297 17.53 4.57 -4.11
C ARG A 297 17.94 5.12 -2.75
N SER A 298 17.43 6.28 -2.37
CA SER A 298 17.65 6.87 -1.05
C SER A 298 16.42 6.78 -0.15
N VAL A 299 15.30 7.38 -0.55
CA VAL A 299 14.02 7.25 0.15
C VAL A 299 13.33 5.96 -0.32
N GLY A 300 12.64 5.26 0.58
CA GLY A 300 11.98 3.99 0.28
C GLY A 300 12.84 2.75 0.55
N THR A 301 14.12 2.92 0.88
CA THR A 301 14.98 1.83 1.38
C THR A 301 14.65 1.51 2.84
N PRO A 302 15.04 0.33 3.37
CA PRO A 302 14.91 0.01 4.80
C PRO A 302 15.53 1.06 5.74
N GLN A 303 16.47 1.88 5.27
CA GLN A 303 17.10 2.94 6.06
C GLN A 303 16.20 4.16 6.26
N LEU A 304 15.22 4.37 5.37
CA LEU A 304 14.31 5.52 5.33
C LEU A 304 12.97 5.15 4.67
N ARG A 305 12.26 4.16 5.23
CA ARG A 305 10.87 3.84 4.83
C ARG A 305 9.88 4.77 5.53
N ASN A 306 8.73 5.00 4.89
CA ASN A 306 7.60 5.76 5.44
C ASN A 306 7.95 7.21 5.83
N PHE A 307 8.77 7.89 5.02
CA PHE A 307 9.21 9.26 5.30
C PHE A 307 8.27 10.29 4.69
N SER A 308 7.05 10.40 5.26
CA SER A 308 5.97 11.24 4.73
C SER A 308 6.42 12.68 4.41
N PRO A 309 5.98 13.27 3.28
CA PRO A 309 5.15 12.68 2.24
C PRO A 309 5.93 11.85 1.21
N PHE A 310 7.24 11.66 1.40
CA PHE A 310 8.11 11.03 0.40
C PHE A 310 8.05 9.51 0.49
N LEU A 311 7.78 8.89 -0.66
CA LEU A 311 7.65 7.45 -0.81
C LEU A 311 8.94 6.83 -1.36
N MET A 312 9.57 7.52 -2.30
CA MET A 312 10.76 7.06 -3.01
C MET A 312 11.55 8.23 -3.56
N LEU A 313 12.88 8.11 -3.57
CA LEU A 313 13.76 8.96 -4.39
C LEU A 313 14.78 8.05 -5.05
N ASP A 314 14.78 8.05 -6.37
CA ASP A 314 15.76 7.37 -7.19
C ASP A 314 16.59 8.38 -7.97
N HIS A 315 17.91 8.26 -7.89
CA HIS A 315 18.82 8.88 -8.83
C HIS A 315 19.14 7.87 -9.93
N PHE A 316 18.51 8.05 -11.09
CA PHE A 316 18.60 7.10 -12.21
C PHE A 316 19.74 7.44 -13.16
N SER A 317 20.30 6.39 -13.76
CA SER A 317 21.20 6.46 -14.91
C SER A 317 20.79 5.39 -15.91
N ILE A 318 20.18 5.83 -17.01
CA ILE A 318 19.56 4.94 -18.00
C ILE A 318 20.34 5.00 -19.30
N LYS A 319 20.99 3.89 -19.64
CA LYS A 319 21.72 3.74 -20.90
C LYS A 319 20.74 3.47 -22.06
N PRO A 320 21.13 3.74 -23.31
CA PRO A 320 20.37 3.30 -24.48
C PRO A 320 20.07 1.79 -24.41
N GLY A 321 18.83 1.39 -24.74
CA GLY A 321 18.36 0.01 -24.65
C GLY A 321 17.92 -0.44 -23.25
N ALA A 322 17.80 0.49 -22.30
CA ALA A 322 17.15 0.30 -21.01
C ALA A 322 16.03 1.34 -20.82
N GLY A 323 15.15 1.15 -19.84
CA GLY A 323 14.11 2.14 -19.54
C GLY A 323 13.01 1.61 -18.63
N PHE A 324 11.92 2.36 -18.56
CA PHE A 324 10.71 2.01 -17.83
C PHE A 324 9.56 1.86 -18.82
N PRO A 325 9.36 0.65 -19.39
CA PRO A 325 8.24 0.40 -20.30
C PRO A 325 6.91 0.49 -19.54
N ASP A 326 5.80 0.24 -20.24
CA ASP A 326 4.43 0.35 -19.74
C ASP A 326 4.26 -0.18 -18.31
N HIS A 327 3.96 0.73 -17.39
CA HIS A 327 3.75 0.42 -15.99
C HIS A 327 2.69 1.35 -15.37
N PRO A 328 1.94 0.86 -14.36
CA PRO A 328 0.90 1.67 -13.75
C PRO A 328 1.42 2.49 -12.56
N HIS A 329 0.65 3.50 -12.13
CA HIS A 329 0.73 4.13 -10.80
C HIS A 329 -0.67 4.47 -10.28
N ARG A 330 -0.85 4.51 -8.94
CA ARG A 330 -2.07 5.03 -8.29
C ARG A 330 -1.76 5.67 -6.94
N GLY A 331 -2.41 6.79 -6.65
CA GLY A 331 -2.47 7.40 -5.32
C GLY A 331 -1.23 8.19 -4.91
N GLN A 332 -0.36 8.54 -5.85
CA GLN A 332 0.86 9.30 -5.64
C GLN A 332 1.08 10.34 -6.75
N GLU A 333 2.01 11.25 -6.53
CA GLU A 333 2.61 12.10 -7.55
C GLU A 333 4.03 11.62 -7.83
N THR A 334 4.46 11.65 -9.09
CA THR A 334 5.85 11.41 -9.48
C THR A 334 6.43 12.70 -10.04
N ILE A 335 7.61 13.06 -9.57
CA ILE A 335 8.35 14.25 -10.00
C ILE A 335 9.64 13.77 -10.64
N THR A 336 9.71 13.89 -11.96
CA THR A 336 10.88 13.55 -12.76
C THR A 336 11.68 14.83 -12.99
N TYR A 337 12.95 14.88 -12.58
CA TYR A 337 13.88 15.99 -12.86
C TYR A 337 15.07 15.48 -13.65
N LEU A 338 15.21 15.93 -14.90
CA LEU A 338 16.29 15.43 -15.75
C LEU A 338 17.55 16.30 -15.63
N LEU A 339 18.67 15.68 -15.27
CA LEU A 339 19.96 16.36 -15.09
C LEU A 339 20.75 16.39 -16.40
N THR A 340 20.77 15.28 -17.15
CA THR A 340 21.45 15.17 -18.45
C THR A 340 20.68 14.30 -19.43
N GLY A 341 20.74 14.67 -20.71
CA GLY A 341 20.10 13.93 -21.81
C GLY A 341 18.62 14.28 -22.01
N GLY A 342 17.82 13.29 -22.44
CA GLY A 342 16.37 13.40 -22.68
C GLY A 342 15.62 12.10 -22.34
N VAL A 343 14.41 12.21 -21.82
CA VAL A 343 13.50 11.08 -21.57
C VAL A 343 12.16 11.35 -22.25
N ASP A 344 11.74 10.45 -23.13
CA ASP A 344 10.41 10.47 -23.72
C ASP A 344 9.42 9.80 -22.77
N HIS A 345 8.22 10.36 -22.65
CA HIS A 345 7.12 9.77 -21.88
C HIS A 345 5.86 9.67 -22.73
N GLU A 346 5.04 8.67 -22.45
CA GLU A 346 3.78 8.40 -23.14
C GLU A 346 2.80 7.72 -22.17
N ASP A 347 1.54 8.14 -22.15
CA ASP A 347 0.50 7.56 -21.30
C ASP A 347 -0.73 7.05 -22.08
N PHE A 348 -1.54 6.25 -21.39
CA PHE A 348 -2.79 5.70 -21.94
C PHE A 348 -3.93 6.72 -22.12
N ALA A 349 -3.70 7.98 -21.76
CA ALA A 349 -4.64 9.07 -21.92
C ALA A 349 -4.32 9.92 -23.17
N GLY A 350 -3.22 9.62 -23.86
CA GLY A 350 -2.75 10.27 -25.07
C GLY A 350 -1.79 11.43 -24.80
N HIS A 351 -1.33 11.63 -23.57
CA HIS A 351 -0.26 12.57 -23.28
C HIS A 351 1.08 11.94 -23.63
N ALA A 352 1.88 12.68 -24.38
CA ALA A 352 3.24 12.29 -24.72
C ALA A 352 4.11 13.53 -24.84
N GLY A 353 5.40 13.37 -24.60
CA GLY A 353 6.34 14.47 -24.64
C GLY A 353 7.76 14.04 -24.29
N THR A 354 8.62 15.04 -24.16
CA THR A 354 10.02 14.85 -23.78
C THR A 354 10.37 15.77 -22.64
N ILE A 355 10.97 15.17 -21.62
CA ILE A 355 11.64 15.86 -20.53
C ILE A 355 13.09 16.03 -20.98
N GLU A 356 13.50 17.25 -21.28
CA GLU A 356 14.87 17.57 -21.70
C GLU A 356 15.74 17.91 -20.47
N ALA A 357 17.06 17.96 -20.65
CA ALA A 357 17.97 18.31 -19.55
C ALA A 357 17.62 19.68 -18.93
N GLY A 358 17.35 19.66 -17.62
CA GLY A 358 16.91 20.80 -16.83
C GLY A 358 15.39 20.91 -16.67
N ASP A 359 14.60 20.17 -17.45
CA ASP A 359 13.14 20.15 -17.34
C ASP A 359 12.67 19.25 -16.20
N LEU A 360 11.45 19.52 -15.75
CA LEU A 360 10.73 18.67 -14.82
C LEU A 360 9.36 18.29 -15.35
N GLN A 361 8.91 17.12 -14.90
CA GLN A 361 7.52 16.69 -15.03
C GLN A 361 6.96 16.36 -13.66
N PHE A 362 5.83 16.99 -13.32
CA PHE A 362 5.02 16.65 -12.16
C PHE A 362 3.79 15.88 -12.66
N MET A 363 3.77 14.58 -12.45
CA MET A 363 2.64 13.73 -12.80
C MET A 363 1.86 13.37 -11.54
N THR A 364 0.60 13.79 -11.46
CA THR A 364 -0.34 13.27 -10.47
C THR A 364 -0.96 11.98 -11.03
N ALA A 365 -0.72 10.83 -10.39
CA ALA A 365 -1.31 9.56 -10.83
C ALA A 365 -2.79 9.41 -10.42
N GLY A 366 -3.18 9.99 -9.27
CA GLY A 366 -4.57 9.99 -8.79
C GLY A 366 -5.19 8.59 -8.79
N ARG A 367 -6.39 8.46 -9.37
CA ARG A 367 -7.13 7.19 -9.47
C ARG A 367 -6.49 6.13 -10.37
N GLY A 368 -5.45 6.44 -11.13
CA GLY A 368 -4.75 5.45 -11.95
C GLY A 368 -4.21 6.05 -13.24
N ILE A 369 -2.95 5.75 -13.54
CA ILE A 369 -2.32 6.03 -14.83
C ILE A 369 -1.48 4.85 -15.25
N MET A 370 -1.41 4.57 -16.56
CA MET A 370 -0.41 3.67 -17.15
C MET A 370 0.42 4.47 -18.15
N HIS A 371 1.73 4.40 -18.01
CA HIS A 371 2.67 5.18 -18.82
C HIS A 371 3.99 4.45 -19.04
N ALA A 372 4.79 4.95 -19.97
CA ALA A 372 6.17 4.56 -20.21
C ALA A 372 7.09 5.79 -20.11
N GLU A 373 8.31 5.58 -19.66
CA GLU A 373 9.39 6.58 -19.57
C GLU A 373 10.67 5.96 -20.16
N MET A 374 11.02 6.37 -21.38
CA MET A 374 12.07 5.75 -22.17
C MET A 374 13.18 6.77 -22.49
N PRO A 375 14.47 6.45 -22.26
CA PRO A 375 15.57 7.35 -22.53
C PRO A 375 15.75 7.58 -24.03
N ARG A 376 16.05 8.81 -24.42
CA ARG A 376 16.57 9.10 -25.76
C ARG A 376 18.01 8.62 -25.90
N GLN A 377 18.41 8.34 -27.13
CA GLN A 377 19.79 8.04 -27.44
C GLN A 377 20.61 9.32 -27.50
N ASN A 378 21.53 9.50 -26.55
CA ASN A 378 22.49 10.60 -26.59
C ASN A 378 23.50 10.39 -27.73
N PRO A 379 23.94 11.46 -28.43
CA PRO A 379 24.87 11.35 -29.56
C PRO A 379 26.20 10.65 -29.23
N ASP A 380 26.66 10.77 -27.99
CA ASP A 380 27.90 10.17 -27.49
C ASP A 380 27.69 8.79 -26.83
N GLY A 381 26.45 8.27 -26.83
CA GLY A 381 26.08 7.01 -26.20
C GLY A 381 26.04 7.06 -24.66
N SER A 382 26.15 8.25 -24.06
CA SER A 382 26.07 8.42 -22.61
C SER A 382 24.66 8.12 -22.07
N ALA A 383 24.58 7.82 -20.78
CA ALA A 383 23.32 7.57 -20.09
C ALA A 383 22.56 8.88 -19.83
N ASN A 384 21.23 8.79 -19.82
CA ASN A 384 20.36 9.85 -19.33
C ASN A 384 20.32 9.78 -17.80
N VAL A 385 20.53 10.92 -17.14
CA VAL A 385 20.67 10.97 -15.68
C VAL A 385 19.65 11.93 -15.12
N GLY A 386 18.96 11.53 -14.06
CA GLY A 386 17.92 12.34 -13.44
C GLY A 386 17.48 11.80 -12.08
N LEU A 387 16.48 12.47 -11.51
CA LEU A 387 15.87 12.12 -10.24
C LEU A 387 14.39 11.78 -10.46
N GLN A 388 13.93 10.70 -9.82
CA GLN A 388 12.52 10.34 -9.71
C GLN A 388 12.12 10.44 -8.24
N LEU A 389 11.28 11.42 -7.87
CA LEU A 389 10.74 11.59 -6.53
C LEU A 389 9.27 11.20 -6.52
N TRP A 390 8.89 10.26 -5.64
CA TRP A 390 7.48 9.93 -5.41
C TRP A 390 6.98 10.60 -4.14
N VAL A 391 5.85 11.28 -4.26
CA VAL A 391 5.19 12.03 -3.20
C VAL A 391 3.79 11.46 -2.99
N ASP A 392 3.46 11.11 -1.75
CA ASP A 392 2.14 10.61 -1.39
C ASP A 392 1.08 11.69 -1.59
N LEU A 393 -0.08 11.31 -2.13
CA LEU A 393 -1.24 12.20 -2.20
C LEU A 393 -2.01 12.19 -0.87
N PRO A 394 -2.61 13.33 -0.45
CA PRO A 394 -3.55 13.34 0.66
C PRO A 394 -4.68 12.35 0.39
N ALA A 395 -5.16 11.66 1.42
CA ALA A 395 -6.18 10.60 1.29
C ALA A 395 -7.38 11.02 0.43
N HIS A 396 -7.86 12.25 0.59
CA HIS A 396 -9.00 12.80 -0.17
C HIS A 396 -8.71 13.12 -1.65
N LEU A 397 -7.44 13.12 -2.07
CA LEU A 397 -7.01 13.35 -3.46
C LEU A 397 -6.49 12.08 -4.15
N LYS A 398 -6.38 10.96 -3.44
CA LYS A 398 -5.89 9.70 -4.05
C LYS A 398 -6.76 9.16 -5.18
N SER A 399 -8.01 9.62 -5.29
CA SER A 399 -8.95 9.26 -6.36
C SER A 399 -9.20 10.38 -7.36
N CYS A 400 -8.41 11.46 -7.35
CA CYS A 400 -8.54 12.52 -8.35
C CYS A 400 -8.16 12.03 -9.76
N GLU A 401 -8.55 12.78 -10.78
CA GLU A 401 -8.10 12.50 -12.15
C GLU A 401 -6.59 12.67 -12.28
N PRO A 402 -5.91 11.82 -13.08
CA PRO A 402 -4.52 12.03 -13.40
C PRO A 402 -4.31 13.39 -14.09
N ARG A 403 -3.18 14.04 -13.81
CA ARG A 403 -2.78 15.28 -14.49
C ARG A 403 -1.27 15.38 -14.64
N TYR A 404 -0.84 16.19 -15.60
CA TYR A 404 0.55 16.58 -15.79
C TYR A 404 0.74 18.07 -15.57
N ARG A 405 1.89 18.42 -15.00
CA ARG A 405 2.44 19.78 -15.03
C ARG A 405 3.91 19.70 -15.41
N ASP A 406 4.19 19.93 -16.68
CA ASP A 406 5.56 20.11 -17.15
C ASP A 406 6.08 21.50 -16.77
N LEU A 407 7.36 21.56 -16.43
CA LEU A 407 8.09 22.77 -16.07
C LEU A 407 9.39 22.81 -16.87
N LYS A 408 9.49 23.72 -17.83
CA LYS A 408 10.68 23.86 -18.66
C LYS A 408 11.79 24.55 -17.89
N LYS A 409 13.04 24.17 -18.15
CA LYS A 409 14.22 24.71 -17.44
C LYS A 409 14.26 26.25 -17.42
N ASP A 410 13.83 26.89 -18.51
CA ASP A 410 13.88 28.34 -18.70
C ASP A 410 12.78 29.07 -17.91
N GLU A 411 11.78 28.34 -17.40
CA GLU A 411 10.73 28.87 -16.53
C GLU A 411 11.11 28.82 -15.05
N ILE A 412 12.19 28.12 -14.69
CA ILE A 412 12.59 27.89 -13.29
C ILE A 412 13.33 29.13 -12.77
N PRO A 413 12.79 29.84 -11.77
CA PRO A 413 13.50 30.97 -11.16
C PRO A 413 14.78 30.51 -10.46
N SER A 414 15.81 31.34 -10.51
CA SER A 414 17.07 31.08 -9.81
C SER A 414 17.51 32.27 -8.96
N VAL A 415 18.27 32.01 -7.91
CA VAL A 415 18.88 33.04 -7.06
C VAL A 415 20.37 32.75 -6.85
N GLU A 416 21.18 33.82 -6.85
CA GLU A 416 22.59 33.81 -6.50
C GLU A 416 22.75 34.43 -5.09
N LEU A 417 23.46 33.74 -4.21
CA LEU A 417 23.74 34.16 -2.84
C LEU A 417 25.24 34.07 -2.56
N ASP A 418 25.66 34.65 -1.42
CA ASP A 418 27.05 34.59 -0.94
C ASP A 418 28.06 35.06 -2.02
N ASP A 419 27.80 36.26 -2.55
CA ASP A 419 28.60 36.88 -3.62
C ASP A 419 28.74 36.02 -4.90
N GLY A 420 27.69 35.27 -5.25
CA GLY A 420 27.64 34.42 -6.45
C GLY A 420 28.38 33.10 -6.30
N LYS A 421 28.60 32.66 -5.05
CA LYS A 421 29.15 31.34 -4.74
C LYS A 421 28.09 30.27 -4.52
N VAL A 422 26.84 30.69 -4.30
CA VAL A 422 25.71 29.79 -4.10
C VAL A 422 24.65 30.08 -5.17
N HIS A 423 24.46 29.13 -6.08
CA HIS A 423 23.41 29.18 -7.09
C HIS A 423 22.28 28.23 -6.70
N ILE A 424 21.04 28.70 -6.68
CA ILE A 424 19.86 27.89 -6.32
C ILE A 424 18.81 28.02 -7.41
N LYS A 425 18.41 26.90 -8.00
CA LYS A 425 17.18 26.80 -8.80
C LYS A 425 16.00 26.51 -7.88
N VAL A 426 15.01 27.40 -7.88
CA VAL A 426 13.83 27.34 -7.03
C VAL A 426 12.71 26.60 -7.76
N ILE A 427 12.86 25.27 -7.86
CA ILE A 427 11.91 24.41 -8.60
C ILE A 427 10.53 24.45 -7.95
N SER A 428 10.45 24.26 -6.64
CA SER A 428 9.22 24.44 -5.86
C SER A 428 9.56 24.99 -4.48
N GLY A 429 8.83 26.01 -4.02
CA GLY A 429 9.07 26.68 -2.73
C GLY A 429 9.70 28.06 -2.88
N GLN A 430 10.64 28.40 -1.99
CA GLN A 430 11.32 29.69 -2.03
C GLN A 430 12.77 29.60 -1.50
N ALA A 431 13.64 30.45 -2.04
CA ALA A 431 15.02 30.63 -1.58
C ALA A 431 15.47 32.07 -1.85
N GLY A 432 16.18 32.70 -0.92
CA GLY A 432 16.76 34.03 -1.13
C GLY A 432 15.76 35.12 -1.52
N GLY A 433 14.49 35.01 -1.09
CA GLY A 433 13.42 35.94 -1.45
C GLY A 433 12.78 35.71 -2.84
N VAL A 434 13.23 34.69 -3.58
CA VAL A 434 12.66 34.25 -4.85
C VAL A 434 11.70 33.07 -4.60
N GLU A 435 10.51 33.14 -5.17
CA GLU A 435 9.48 32.10 -5.11
C GLU A 435 9.43 31.31 -6.43
N SER A 436 9.08 30.03 -6.36
CA SER A 436 8.82 29.19 -7.54
C SER A 436 7.51 29.57 -8.24
N LEU A 437 7.26 28.95 -9.39
CA LEU A 437 5.90 28.87 -9.93
C LEU A 437 4.97 28.13 -8.95
N LYS A 438 3.68 28.46 -9.01
CA LYS A 438 2.63 27.91 -8.15
C LYS A 438 1.91 26.73 -8.80
N GLU A 439 1.19 25.96 -7.98
CA GLU A 439 0.27 24.88 -8.41
C GLU A 439 0.92 23.70 -9.16
N LEU A 440 2.21 23.44 -8.87
CA LEU A 440 2.97 22.33 -9.48
C LEU A 440 2.50 20.95 -9.02
N ALA A 441 2.24 20.79 -7.72
CA ALA A 441 1.87 19.53 -7.08
C ALA A 441 0.66 19.75 -6.14
N TYR A 442 -0.11 18.70 -5.87
CA TYR A 442 -1.19 18.78 -4.88
C TYR A 442 -0.67 18.67 -3.46
N THR A 443 0.32 17.81 -3.22
CA THR A 443 1.00 17.74 -1.93
C THR A 443 2.02 18.87 -1.83
N PRO A 444 1.97 19.73 -0.80
CA PRO A 444 2.97 20.77 -0.63
C PRO A 444 4.38 20.18 -0.48
N VAL A 445 5.21 20.42 -1.50
CA VAL A 445 6.59 19.94 -1.59
C VAL A 445 7.48 21.06 -2.09
N TRP A 446 8.62 21.25 -1.45
CA TRP A 446 9.71 22.10 -1.89
C TRP A 446 10.83 21.24 -2.45
N LEU A 447 11.39 21.69 -3.55
CA LEU A 447 12.52 21.07 -4.23
C LEU A 447 13.44 22.21 -4.69
N LEU A 448 14.68 22.21 -4.24
CA LEU A 448 15.70 23.18 -4.60
C LEU A 448 16.90 22.41 -5.17
N ASP A 449 17.43 22.83 -6.32
CA ASP A 449 18.71 22.35 -6.85
C ASP A 449 19.78 23.40 -6.55
N VAL A 450 20.74 23.02 -5.70
CA VAL A 450 21.70 23.94 -5.08
C VAL A 450 23.11 23.57 -5.53
N GLU A 451 23.83 24.54 -6.07
CA GLU A 451 25.26 24.45 -6.38
C GLU A 451 26.04 25.44 -5.51
N MET A 452 27.09 24.96 -4.85
CA MET A 452 27.90 25.72 -3.90
C MET A 452 29.39 25.58 -4.23
N LYS A 453 30.07 26.72 -4.41
CA LYS A 453 31.54 26.77 -4.64
C LYS A 453 32.32 26.62 -3.33
N PRO A 454 33.61 26.23 -3.36
CA PRO A 454 34.47 26.23 -2.17
C PRO A 454 34.46 27.56 -1.42
N GLY A 455 34.40 27.47 -0.08
CA GLY A 455 34.35 28.63 0.81
C GLY A 455 32.97 29.28 0.96
N SER A 456 31.93 28.67 0.41
CA SER A 456 30.57 29.20 0.49
C SER A 456 29.79 28.73 1.70
N LYS A 457 28.78 29.52 2.08
CA LYS A 457 27.84 29.20 3.16
C LYS A 457 26.41 29.51 2.75
N LEU A 458 25.49 28.65 3.17
CA LEU A 458 24.05 28.78 2.93
C LEU A 458 23.28 28.51 4.23
N ALA A 459 22.34 29.39 4.53
CA ALA A 459 21.30 29.19 5.53
C ALA A 459 19.95 29.20 4.82
N GLN A 460 19.40 28.02 4.54
CA GLN A 460 18.15 27.87 3.80
C GLN A 460 16.99 27.66 4.79
N PRO A 461 16.05 28.63 4.91
CA PRO A 461 14.88 28.43 5.76
C PRO A 461 13.93 27.39 5.13
N LEU A 462 13.23 26.64 5.99
CA LEU A 462 12.24 25.64 5.60
C LEU A 462 10.98 25.79 6.47
N PRO A 463 9.78 25.43 5.96
CA PRO A 463 8.57 25.47 6.76
C PRO A 463 8.69 24.60 8.03
N LYS A 464 8.28 25.12 9.18
CA LYS A 464 8.33 24.38 10.45
C LYS A 464 7.47 23.12 10.39
N GLY A 465 7.94 22.04 11.02
CA GLY A 465 7.21 20.77 11.10
C GLY A 465 7.15 19.95 9.81
N TRP A 466 7.72 20.44 8.70
CA TRP A 466 7.87 19.66 7.47
C TRP A 466 9.01 18.65 7.61
N ASN A 467 8.87 17.49 6.98
CA ASN A 467 10.00 16.57 6.81
C ASN A 467 10.93 17.09 5.72
N ALA A 468 12.24 16.95 5.90
CA ALA A 468 13.23 17.42 4.94
C ALA A 468 14.45 16.50 4.83
N PHE A 469 15.05 16.47 3.64
CA PHE A 469 16.32 15.80 3.38
C PHE A 469 17.10 16.50 2.27
N SER A 470 18.42 16.32 2.24
CA SER A 470 19.25 16.65 1.08
C SER A 470 19.79 15.37 0.42
N TYR A 471 20.01 15.41 -0.88
CA TYR A 471 20.66 14.33 -1.63
C TYR A 471 21.83 14.87 -2.45
N GLN A 472 23.04 14.42 -2.14
CA GLN A 472 24.28 14.92 -2.73
C GLN A 472 24.49 14.34 -4.13
N LEU A 473 24.44 15.18 -5.16
CA LEU A 473 24.63 14.80 -6.56
C LEU A 473 26.10 14.77 -6.96
N GLU A 474 26.85 15.80 -6.57
CA GLU A 474 28.25 16.01 -6.94
C GLU A 474 29.02 16.62 -5.77
N GLY A 475 30.30 16.30 -5.65
CA GLY A 475 31.16 16.81 -4.57
C GLY A 475 30.71 16.42 -3.16
N SER A 476 31.06 17.25 -2.19
CA SER A 476 30.68 17.08 -0.78
C SER A 476 30.40 18.42 -0.12
N ALA A 477 29.43 18.45 0.77
CA ALA A 477 29.07 19.62 1.57
C ALA A 477 28.99 19.25 3.06
N VAL A 478 29.20 20.22 3.94
CA VAL A 478 29.10 20.07 5.39
C VAL A 478 27.77 20.63 5.84
N PHE A 479 26.93 19.78 6.43
CA PHE A 479 25.61 20.16 6.95
C PHE A 479 25.63 20.29 8.46
N GLY A 480 24.78 21.16 9.01
CA GLY A 480 24.54 21.30 10.45
C GLY A 480 25.26 22.48 11.11
N ALA A 481 25.14 22.57 12.44
CA ALA A 481 25.61 23.69 13.24
C ALA A 481 26.59 23.25 14.35
N GLY A 482 27.55 24.11 14.69
CA GLY A 482 28.51 23.88 15.77
C GLY A 482 29.26 22.54 15.64
N ASP A 483 29.36 21.83 16.76
CA ASP A 483 30.06 20.53 16.85
C ASP A 483 29.26 19.36 16.25
N LYS A 484 28.03 19.60 15.80
CA LYS A 484 27.15 18.57 15.20
C LYS A 484 27.17 18.59 13.67
N LYS A 485 28.17 19.24 13.07
CA LYS A 485 28.38 19.26 11.63
C LYS A 485 28.75 17.88 11.10
N GLN A 486 28.26 17.53 9.92
CA GLN A 486 28.61 16.29 9.22
C GLN A 486 28.92 16.57 7.75
N THR A 487 30.03 16.04 7.26
CA THR A 487 30.34 16.00 5.83
C THR A 487 29.45 14.96 5.14
N VAL A 488 28.76 15.38 4.09
CA VAL A 488 27.89 14.55 3.27
C VAL A 488 28.53 14.44 1.90
N SER A 489 28.99 13.24 1.58
CA SER A 489 29.67 12.93 0.31
C SER A 489 28.66 12.61 -0.80
N GLN A 490 29.13 12.63 -2.05
CA GLN A 490 28.36 12.23 -3.22
C GLN A 490 27.53 10.95 -2.99
N TYR A 491 26.30 10.96 -3.52
CA TYR A 491 25.28 9.92 -3.42
C TYR A 491 24.77 9.61 -2.02
N HIS A 492 25.11 10.42 -1.02
CA HIS A 492 24.52 10.31 0.31
C HIS A 492 23.25 11.14 0.40
N ASN A 493 22.31 10.61 1.18
CA ASN A 493 21.15 11.33 1.66
C ASN A 493 21.43 11.82 3.09
N CYS A 494 21.10 13.08 3.37
CA CYS A 494 21.16 13.68 4.69
C CYS A 494 19.73 14.03 5.12
N VAL A 495 19.21 13.31 6.11
CA VAL A 495 17.87 13.48 6.65
C VAL A 495 17.93 14.42 7.85
N PHE A 496 17.04 15.41 7.89
CA PHE A 496 16.94 16.35 8.98
C PHE A 496 15.79 15.99 9.91
N GLU A 497 15.90 16.37 11.18
CA GLU A 497 14.76 16.39 12.09
C GLU A 497 13.76 17.48 11.66
N PRO A 498 12.45 17.30 11.94
CA PRO A 498 11.43 18.30 11.64
C PRO A 498 11.51 19.53 12.56
N ASP A 499 12.17 19.40 13.72
CA ASP A 499 12.42 20.48 14.65
C ASP A 499 13.49 21.44 14.10
N GLY A 500 13.20 22.73 14.15
CA GLY A 500 14.01 23.80 13.57
C GLY A 500 13.45 24.31 12.24
N ASP A 501 13.93 25.48 11.81
CA ASP A 501 13.40 26.22 10.67
C ASP A 501 14.46 26.60 9.64
N VAL A 502 15.72 26.19 9.83
CA VAL A 502 16.80 26.46 8.88
C VAL A 502 17.73 25.26 8.72
N VAL A 503 18.15 24.98 7.47
CA VAL A 503 19.24 24.06 7.16
C VAL A 503 20.50 24.88 6.89
N LEU A 504 21.57 24.60 7.63
CA LEU A 504 22.88 25.22 7.44
C LEU A 504 23.78 24.30 6.63
N VAL A 505 24.42 24.87 5.61
CA VAL A 505 25.32 24.16 4.70
C VAL A 505 26.56 25.03 4.46
N GLU A 506 27.72 24.40 4.41
CA GLU A 506 28.96 25.05 3.98
C GLU A 506 29.80 24.12 3.11
N VAL A 507 30.56 24.71 2.20
CA VAL A 507 31.61 24.01 1.46
C VAL A 507 32.95 24.55 1.94
N PRO A 508 33.85 23.73 2.53
CA PRO A 508 35.14 24.20 3.00
C PRO A 508 35.94 24.91 1.89
N GLU A 509 36.69 25.96 2.24
CA GLU A 509 37.60 26.64 1.28
C GLU A 509 38.64 25.70 0.68
N THR A 510 38.98 24.63 1.41
CA THR A 510 39.93 23.59 0.98
C THR A 510 39.32 22.56 0.02
N ALA A 511 38.01 22.62 -0.26
CA ALA A 511 37.36 21.73 -1.21
C ALA A 511 37.90 21.96 -2.64
N LYS A 512 38.05 20.87 -3.40
CA LYS A 512 38.63 20.90 -4.75
C LYS A 512 37.59 21.02 -5.86
N GLU A 513 36.33 20.78 -5.55
CA GLU A 513 35.20 20.73 -6.47
C GLU A 513 33.99 21.41 -5.84
N ASN A 514 33.05 21.85 -6.67
CA ASN A 514 31.78 22.38 -6.21
C ASN A 514 30.95 21.26 -5.56
N ALA A 515 30.08 21.63 -4.63
CA ALA A 515 29.06 20.72 -4.11
C ALA A 515 27.74 21.01 -4.83
N ARG A 516 27.11 19.97 -5.39
CA ARG A 516 25.75 20.06 -5.93
C ARG A 516 24.84 19.07 -5.23
N PHE A 517 23.69 19.54 -4.74
CA PHE A 517 22.71 18.70 -4.06
C PHE A 517 21.30 19.22 -4.30
N VAL A 518 20.32 18.33 -4.18
CA VAL A 518 18.93 18.75 -4.03
C VAL A 518 18.58 18.85 -2.56
N LEU A 519 17.83 19.88 -2.17
CA LEU A 519 17.20 20.00 -0.87
C LEU A 519 15.68 19.88 -1.05
N VAL A 520 15.08 18.91 -0.36
CA VAL A 520 13.67 18.56 -0.50
C VAL A 520 12.99 18.67 0.85
N ALA A 521 11.84 19.33 0.90
CA ALA A 521 11.02 19.42 2.11
C ALA A 521 9.53 19.24 1.77
N GLY A 522 8.76 18.58 2.63
CA GLY A 522 7.35 18.29 2.33
C GLY A 522 6.49 18.28 3.58
N GLN A 523 5.23 18.69 3.43
CA GLN A 523 4.27 18.66 4.52
C GLN A 523 4.02 17.22 4.95
N ILE A 524 4.16 16.94 6.25
CA ILE A 524 3.85 15.63 6.81
C ILE A 524 2.34 15.39 6.68
N LEU A 525 1.96 14.28 6.05
CA LEU A 525 0.58 13.85 5.93
C LEU A 525 0.28 12.93 7.11
N ASN A 526 -0.64 13.35 7.98
CA ASN A 526 -1.10 12.54 9.11
C ASN A 526 -2.08 11.45 8.63
N GLN A 527 -1.58 10.54 7.80
CA GLN A 527 -2.33 9.44 7.22
C GLN A 527 -1.51 8.15 7.19
N LYS A 528 -2.20 7.01 7.13
CA LYS A 528 -1.55 5.72 6.94
C LYS A 528 -1.09 5.59 5.49
N VAL A 529 0.12 5.08 5.28
CA VAL A 529 0.64 4.75 3.97
C VAL A 529 0.73 3.23 3.83
N VAL A 530 0.10 2.69 2.80
CA VAL A 530 0.21 1.28 2.40
C VAL A 530 0.64 1.26 0.94
N GLN A 531 1.87 0.83 0.71
CA GLN A 531 2.48 0.75 -0.62
C GLN A 531 2.67 -0.71 -1.02
N TYR A 532 2.25 -1.05 -2.23
CA TYR A 532 2.55 -2.32 -2.88
C TYR A 532 2.94 -2.07 -4.34
N GLY A 533 4.25 -2.10 -4.59
CA GLY A 533 4.82 -1.72 -5.90
C GLY A 533 4.35 -0.31 -6.30
N PRO A 534 3.66 -0.16 -7.45
CA PRO A 534 3.20 1.13 -7.98
C PRO A 534 1.94 1.71 -7.32
N PHE A 535 1.31 0.97 -6.39
CA PHE A 535 0.05 1.37 -5.80
C PHE A 535 0.24 1.85 -4.37
N VAL A 536 -0.19 3.08 -4.10
CA VAL A 536 -0.11 3.69 -2.78
C VAL A 536 -1.47 4.13 -2.30
N ALA A 537 -1.96 3.47 -1.25
CA ALA A 537 -3.26 3.76 -0.65
C ALA A 537 -3.15 3.91 0.87
N ASN A 538 -4.29 4.09 1.55
CA ASN A 538 -4.32 4.26 3.00
C ASN A 538 -4.64 2.96 3.76
N SER A 539 -5.06 1.90 3.07
CA SER A 539 -5.33 0.58 3.67
C SER A 539 -4.89 -0.59 2.77
N PRO A 540 -4.63 -1.79 3.34
CA PRO A 540 -4.39 -3.00 2.55
C PRO A 540 -5.57 -3.38 1.65
N GLU A 541 -6.79 -3.05 2.05
CA GLU A 541 -8.03 -3.24 1.27
C GLU A 541 -7.98 -2.40 0.00
N ASP A 542 -7.64 -1.12 0.11
CA ASP A 542 -7.57 -0.19 -1.02
C ASP A 542 -6.46 -0.57 -2.01
N VAL A 543 -5.32 -1.05 -1.52
CA VAL A 543 -4.25 -1.58 -2.37
C VAL A 543 -4.71 -2.83 -3.12
N ARG A 544 -5.44 -3.74 -2.46
CA ARG A 544 -6.04 -4.90 -3.13
C ARG A 544 -7.05 -4.46 -4.17
N GLN A 545 -7.84 -3.42 -3.91
CA GLN A 545 -8.75 -2.86 -4.89
C GLN A 545 -7.99 -2.25 -6.07
N ALA A 546 -6.87 -1.54 -5.84
CA ALA A 546 -6.03 -1.02 -6.91
C ALA A 546 -5.47 -2.11 -7.84
N LEU A 547 -5.05 -3.24 -7.28
CA LEU A 547 -4.62 -4.41 -8.05
C LEU A 547 -5.74 -4.98 -8.91
N ILE A 548 -6.96 -5.09 -8.35
CA ILE A 548 -8.15 -5.56 -9.06
C ILE A 548 -8.50 -4.60 -10.20
N ASP A 549 -8.57 -3.30 -9.89
CA ASP A 549 -8.90 -2.26 -10.85
C ASP A 549 -7.93 -2.24 -12.02
N TYR A 550 -6.62 -2.37 -11.76
CA TYR A 550 -5.61 -2.49 -12.80
C TYR A 550 -5.79 -3.77 -13.62
N GLN A 551 -5.91 -4.94 -12.97
CA GLN A 551 -5.99 -6.24 -13.64
C GLN A 551 -7.25 -6.38 -14.52
N PHE A 552 -8.35 -5.76 -14.12
CA PHE A 552 -9.64 -5.83 -14.83
C PHE A 552 -9.96 -4.56 -15.63
N HIS A 553 -9.04 -3.59 -15.70
CA HIS A 553 -9.20 -2.34 -16.44
C HIS A 553 -10.45 -1.54 -16.02
N MET A 554 -10.55 -1.22 -14.73
CA MET A 554 -11.71 -0.50 -14.15
C MET A 554 -11.26 0.65 -13.25
N ASN A 555 -12.20 1.56 -12.94
CA ASN A 555 -12.08 2.61 -11.92
C ASN A 555 -10.81 3.48 -12.05
N GLY A 556 -10.50 3.93 -13.26
CA GLY A 556 -9.31 4.71 -13.59
C GLY A 556 -8.31 3.98 -14.48
N PHE A 557 -8.45 2.65 -14.65
CA PHE A 557 -7.59 1.86 -15.56
C PHE A 557 -8.33 1.36 -16.82
N GLU A 558 -9.49 1.91 -17.16
CA GLU A 558 -10.29 1.49 -18.32
C GLU A 558 -9.49 1.54 -19.63
N ARG A 559 -8.62 2.55 -19.77
CA ARG A 559 -7.77 2.76 -20.95
C ARG A 559 -6.53 1.87 -20.99
N ALA A 560 -6.21 1.16 -19.91
CA ALA A 560 -5.10 0.22 -19.91
C ALA A 560 -5.42 -1.03 -20.73
N LYS A 561 -6.72 -1.30 -21.00
CA LYS A 561 -7.12 -2.44 -21.83
C LYS A 561 -6.60 -2.27 -23.25
N ASP A 562 -5.78 -3.21 -23.68
CA ASP A 562 -5.18 -3.27 -25.03
C ASP A 562 -4.27 -2.08 -25.39
N TRP A 563 -3.95 -1.20 -24.42
CA TRP A 563 -3.00 -0.11 -24.65
C TRP A 563 -1.57 -0.62 -24.56
N GLN A 564 -0.74 -0.14 -25.48
CA GLN A 564 0.69 -0.31 -25.45
C GLN A 564 1.34 1.00 -25.91
N SER A 565 2.35 1.48 -25.20
CA SER A 565 3.07 2.67 -25.65
C SER A 565 3.85 2.38 -26.93
N GLU A 566 3.99 3.36 -27.81
CA GLU A 566 4.88 3.25 -28.97
C GLU A 566 6.35 3.22 -28.53
N ILE A 567 6.70 4.00 -27.51
CA ILE A 567 8.08 4.10 -27.01
C ILE A 567 8.54 2.86 -26.25
N GLY A 568 7.64 2.12 -25.61
CA GLY A 568 7.95 0.91 -24.84
C GLY A 568 8.15 -0.34 -25.69
N LYS A 569 7.60 -0.37 -26.92
CA LYS A 569 7.71 -1.52 -27.84
C LYS A 569 9.15 -1.89 -28.18
N THR A 570 10.07 -0.93 -28.16
CA THR A 570 11.49 -1.16 -28.48
C THR A 570 12.18 -2.13 -27.51
N MET A 571 11.56 -2.45 -26.38
CA MET A 571 12.09 -3.37 -25.36
C MET A 571 11.50 -4.81 -25.44
N VAL A 572 10.52 -5.05 -26.31
CA VAL A 572 9.79 -6.33 -26.43
C VAL A 572 10.23 -7.13 -27.67
N GLY A 573 11.23 -6.64 -28.41
CA GLY A 573 11.76 -7.23 -29.65
C GLY A 573 12.97 -8.14 -29.48
#